data_AF-A0A1F8D7J2-F1
#
_entry.id   AF-A0A1F8D7J2-F1
#
_cell.length_a   1.000
_cell.length_b   1.000
_cell.length_c   1.000
_cell.angle_alpha   90.00
_cell.angle_beta   90.00
_cell.angle_gamma   90.00
#
_symmetry.space_group_name_H-M   'P 1'
#
loop_
_entity.id
_entity.type
_entity.pdbx_description
1 polymer ?
#
loop_
_entity_poly.entity_id
_entity_poly.type
_entity_poly.pdbx_seq_one_letter_code
_entity_poly.pdbx_strand_id
1 'polypeptide(L)'
;MLRRRLPVWWFIILAIVSLGLIFYFSASRRPLYRELLLARAQASNLVSFFNDFGNSLAVLAQSTAIKSRNASTTIKMETFVEQWRKSDLIGGVVLTDSRGVVQFNANVLGIPDVGKSLADRDYFVWAKNQTQAERYFVSRPVVSRLGASKGEAIVVVALPVFQNGTFSGVVAASVILAPLTNRYLELMKISSLTEVYLIDQKGNLWYSRDDTKTVGASIFESFPKYPLQTVLNAKEEGKFVTVDTRIGPAVRFAAYVPIQLNGQNWLIIVASPLRDVFSFWGQNTLLK
;
A
#
# COMPACT_ATOMS: atom_id res chain seq x y z
N MET A 1 34.80 30.85 -54.91
CA MET A 1 34.15 30.31 -53.69
C MET A 1 32.74 30.90 -53.57
N LEU A 2 31.70 30.19 -54.04
CA LEU A 2 30.30 30.63 -53.91
C LEU A 2 29.75 30.24 -52.53
N ARG A 3 29.61 31.22 -51.64
CA ARG A 3 28.92 31.05 -50.36
C ARG A 3 27.41 31.04 -50.63
N ARG A 4 26.82 29.87 -50.89
CA ARG A 4 25.36 29.71 -51.00
C ARG A 4 24.74 30.13 -49.67
N ARG A 5 24.10 31.31 -49.65
CA ARG A 5 23.31 31.76 -48.50
C ARG A 5 22.11 30.81 -48.38
N LEU A 6 22.05 30.05 -47.29
CA LEU A 6 20.89 29.25 -46.96
C LEU A 6 19.68 30.19 -46.86
N PRO A 7 18.57 29.87 -47.55
CA PRO A 7 17.47 30.80 -47.63
C PRO A 7 16.67 30.79 -46.32
N VAL A 8 16.22 31.97 -45.90
CA VAL A 8 15.67 32.27 -44.56
C VAL A 8 14.55 31.33 -44.12
N TRP A 9 13.78 30.76 -45.06
CA TRP A 9 12.71 29.80 -44.78
C TRP A 9 13.17 28.50 -44.12
N TRP A 10 14.42 28.08 -44.30
CA TRP A 10 14.98 26.91 -43.59
C TRP A 10 15.09 27.12 -42.08
N PHE A 11 15.45 28.34 -41.66
CA PHE A 11 15.51 28.68 -40.24
C PHE A 11 14.12 28.73 -39.61
N ILE A 12 13.12 29.17 -40.36
CA ILE A 12 11.72 29.20 -39.90
C ILE A 12 11.20 27.76 -39.71
N ILE A 13 11.46 26.85 -40.66
CA ILE A 13 11.06 25.44 -40.55
C ILE A 13 11.75 24.78 -39.35
N LEU A 14 13.06 24.99 -39.17
CA LEU A 14 13.80 24.48 -38.01
C LEU A 14 13.28 25.04 -36.68
N ALA A 15 12.88 26.31 -36.64
CA ALA A 15 12.29 26.92 -35.45
C ALA A 15 10.91 26.31 -35.14
N ILE A 16 10.07 26.08 -36.15
CA ILE A 16 8.75 25.44 -35.97
C ILE A 16 8.89 23.98 -35.51
N VAL A 17 9.80 23.22 -36.12
CA VAL A 17 10.07 21.83 -35.74
C VAL A 17 10.65 21.75 -34.33
N SER A 18 11.58 22.65 -33.98
CA SER A 18 12.15 22.68 -32.62
C SER A 18 11.12 23.13 -31.58
N LEU A 19 10.26 24.11 -31.87
CA LEU A 19 9.12 24.45 -31.00
C LEU A 19 8.14 23.28 -30.87
N GLY A 20 7.83 22.59 -31.97
CA GLY A 20 6.96 21.42 -31.97
C GLY A 20 7.54 20.28 -31.12
N LEU A 21 8.83 20.02 -31.22
CA LEU A 21 9.54 19.05 -30.39
C LEU A 21 9.58 19.48 -28.92
N ILE A 22 9.88 20.74 -28.61
CA ILE A 22 9.87 21.26 -27.24
C ILE A 22 8.47 21.16 -26.64
N PHE A 23 7.44 21.51 -27.40
CA PHE A 23 6.04 21.44 -26.97
C PHE A 23 5.60 19.98 -26.78
N TYR A 24 5.97 19.08 -27.68
CA TYR A 24 5.71 17.64 -27.56
C TYR A 24 6.44 17.03 -26.33
N PHE A 25 7.71 17.35 -26.11
CA PHE A 25 8.47 16.91 -24.94
C PHE A 25 7.98 17.54 -23.63
N SER A 26 7.50 18.78 -23.66
CA SER A 26 6.93 19.47 -22.48
C SER A 26 5.53 18.96 -22.15
N ALA A 27 4.67 18.77 -23.16
CA ALA A 27 3.32 18.25 -23.02
C ALA A 27 3.29 16.78 -22.56
N SER A 28 4.25 15.96 -23.01
CA SER A 28 4.38 14.56 -22.57
C SER A 28 4.88 14.39 -21.13
N ARG A 29 5.48 15.43 -20.51
CA ARG A 29 5.95 15.38 -19.11
C ARG A 29 4.89 15.76 -18.06
N ARG A 30 3.93 16.61 -18.43
CA ARG A 30 2.85 17.11 -17.54
C ARG A 30 1.88 16.04 -17.01
N PRO A 31 1.42 15.06 -17.81
CA PRO A 31 0.38 14.14 -17.34
C PRO A 31 0.80 13.21 -16.19
N LEU A 32 2.05 12.76 -16.19
CA LEU A 32 2.61 11.92 -15.13
C LEU A 32 2.66 12.61 -13.77
N TYR A 33 2.49 13.94 -13.71
CA TYR A 33 2.49 14.68 -12.46
C TYR A 33 1.25 14.38 -11.61
N ARG A 34 0.08 14.18 -12.24
CA ARG A 34 -1.18 13.96 -11.50
C ARG A 34 -1.26 12.58 -10.86
N GLU A 35 -0.92 11.53 -11.62
CA GLU A 35 -0.87 10.16 -11.09
C GLU A 35 0.09 10.05 -9.92
N LEU A 36 1.29 10.64 -10.08
CA LEU A 36 2.27 10.66 -9.03
C LEU A 36 1.79 11.48 -7.81
N LEU A 37 1.15 12.63 -8.02
CA LEU A 37 0.61 13.45 -6.94
C LEU A 37 -0.48 12.70 -6.15
N LEU A 38 -1.42 12.04 -6.85
CA LEU A 38 -2.46 11.24 -6.22
C LEU A 38 -1.86 10.02 -5.50
N ALA A 39 -0.94 9.30 -6.14
CA ALA A 39 -0.25 8.17 -5.54
C ALA A 39 0.53 8.56 -4.29
N ARG A 40 1.24 9.70 -4.34
CA ARG A 40 1.96 10.25 -3.19
C ARG A 40 1.00 10.61 -2.06
N ALA A 41 -0.09 11.31 -2.36
CA ALA A 41 -1.09 11.68 -1.36
C ALA A 41 -1.70 10.44 -0.70
N GLN A 42 -2.08 9.41 -1.47
CA GLN A 42 -2.67 8.20 -0.92
C GLN A 42 -1.65 7.32 -0.17
N ALA A 43 -0.41 7.23 -0.66
CA ALA A 43 0.68 6.58 0.07
C ALA A 43 0.93 7.26 1.42
N SER A 44 0.96 8.60 1.44
CA SER A 44 1.09 9.39 2.67
C SER A 44 -0.08 9.13 3.63
N ASN A 45 -1.32 9.13 3.14
CA ASN A 45 -2.49 8.83 3.95
C ASN A 45 -2.45 7.41 4.55
N LEU A 46 -1.99 6.43 3.77
CA LEU A 46 -1.84 5.05 4.21
C LEU A 46 -0.75 4.92 5.29
N VAL A 47 0.38 5.60 5.12
CA VAL A 47 1.45 5.66 6.13
C VAL A 47 0.94 6.30 7.42
N SER A 48 0.25 7.44 7.33
CA SER A 48 -0.35 8.09 8.50
C SER A 48 -1.33 7.17 9.23
N PHE A 49 -2.20 6.47 8.48
CA PHE A 49 -3.12 5.50 9.06
C PHE A 49 -2.40 4.41 9.86
N PHE A 50 -1.37 3.77 9.28
CA PHE A 50 -0.63 2.71 9.99
C PHE A 50 0.19 3.24 11.16
N ASN A 51 0.68 4.47 11.08
CA ASN A 51 1.34 5.13 12.21
C ASN A 51 0.36 5.37 13.36
N ASP A 52 -0.80 5.98 13.09
CA ASP A 52 -1.81 6.27 14.11
C ASP A 52 -2.36 4.99 14.73
N PHE A 53 -2.64 3.98 13.89
CA PHE A 53 -3.13 2.68 14.33
C PHE A 53 -2.07 1.91 15.14
N GLY A 54 -0.83 1.87 14.66
CA GLY A 54 0.30 1.23 15.35
C GLY A 54 0.62 1.89 16.68
N ASN A 55 0.58 3.23 16.76
CA ASN A 55 0.78 3.98 18.00
C ASN A 55 -0.36 3.74 18.99
N SER A 56 -1.61 3.71 18.52
CA SER A 56 -2.78 3.34 19.34
C SER A 56 -2.63 1.92 19.91
N LEU A 57 -2.18 0.97 19.08
CA LEU A 57 -1.92 -0.41 19.51
C LEU A 57 -0.75 -0.50 20.51
N ALA A 58 0.28 0.33 20.34
CA ALA A 58 1.39 0.42 21.28
C ALA A 58 0.92 0.88 22.66
N VAL A 59 0.04 1.90 22.73
CA VAL A 59 -0.58 2.34 23.99
C VAL A 59 -1.36 1.20 24.66
N LEU A 60 -2.12 0.43 23.89
CA LEU A 60 -2.81 -0.76 24.40
C LEU A 60 -1.82 -1.79 24.96
N ALA A 61 -0.80 -2.15 24.18
CA ALA A 61 0.21 -3.14 24.53
C ALA A 61 1.02 -2.78 25.79
N GLN A 62 1.25 -1.48 26.03
CA GLN A 62 1.95 -0.99 27.21
C GLN A 62 1.10 -0.97 28.48
N SER A 63 -0.22 -1.07 28.36
CA SER A 63 -1.12 -0.98 29.51
C SER A 63 -0.90 -2.10 30.53
N THR A 64 -1.04 -1.78 31.82
CA THR A 64 -0.90 -2.74 32.91
C THR A 64 -1.84 -3.94 32.76
N ALA A 65 -3.05 -3.71 32.25
CA ALA A 65 -4.03 -4.77 32.02
C ALA A 65 -3.55 -5.79 30.98
N ILE A 66 -2.91 -5.36 29.89
CA ILE A 66 -2.36 -6.27 28.88
C ILE A 66 -1.15 -7.03 29.45
N LYS A 67 -0.21 -6.33 30.09
CA LYS A 67 1.03 -6.96 30.63
C LYS A 67 0.74 -7.97 31.74
N SER A 68 -0.21 -7.66 32.62
CA SER A 68 -0.57 -8.51 33.77
C SER A 68 -1.66 -9.54 33.47
N ARG A 69 -2.33 -9.45 32.30
CA ARG A 69 -3.41 -10.36 31.88
C ARG A 69 -4.53 -10.48 32.93
N ASN A 70 -4.93 -9.36 33.52
CA ASN A 70 -5.90 -9.32 34.60
C ASN A 70 -7.36 -9.22 34.09
N ALA A 71 -8.32 -9.11 35.01
CA ALA A 71 -9.74 -9.01 34.68
C ALA A 71 -10.10 -7.84 33.74
N SER A 72 -9.25 -6.80 33.65
CA SER A 72 -9.48 -5.65 32.77
C SER A 72 -8.90 -5.82 31.35
N THR A 73 -8.19 -6.91 31.05
CA THR A 73 -7.59 -7.15 29.72
C THR A 73 -8.64 -7.09 28.62
N THR A 74 -9.74 -7.83 28.76
CA THR A 74 -10.82 -7.88 27.77
C THR A 74 -11.43 -6.49 27.54
N ILE A 75 -11.75 -5.77 28.62
CA ILE A 75 -12.35 -4.43 28.55
C ILE A 75 -11.45 -3.45 27.78
N LYS A 76 -10.13 -3.50 28.01
CA LYS A 76 -9.17 -2.64 27.30
C LYS A 76 -9.10 -2.98 25.82
N MET A 77 -9.11 -4.27 25.47
CA MET A 77 -9.12 -4.72 24.08
C MET A 77 -10.42 -4.35 23.36
N GLU A 78 -11.57 -4.50 24.01
CA GLU A 78 -12.88 -4.08 23.48
C GLU A 78 -12.95 -2.57 23.29
N THR A 79 -12.44 -1.79 24.24
CA THR A 79 -12.35 -0.33 24.12
C THR A 79 -11.51 0.08 22.91
N PHE A 80 -10.39 -0.58 22.69
CA PHE A 80 -9.56 -0.35 21.50
C PHE A 80 -10.34 -0.66 20.22
N VAL A 81 -11.03 -1.81 20.14
CA VAL A 81 -11.84 -2.15 18.97
C VAL A 81 -12.94 -1.11 18.74
N GLU A 82 -13.60 -0.65 19.80
CA GLU A 82 -14.67 0.36 19.70
C GLU A 82 -14.17 1.70 19.16
N GLN A 83 -12.98 2.15 19.60
CA GLN A 83 -12.35 3.38 19.10
C GLN A 83 -12.16 3.37 17.58
N TRP A 84 -11.89 2.20 17.01
CA TRP A 84 -11.66 2.02 15.59
C TRP A 84 -12.87 1.49 14.82
N ARG A 85 -13.98 1.16 15.49
CA ARG A 85 -15.17 0.53 14.88
C ARG A 85 -15.72 1.35 13.72
N LYS A 86 -15.84 2.68 13.88
CA LYS A 86 -16.33 3.59 12.83
C LYS A 86 -15.48 3.62 11.56
N SER A 87 -14.24 3.12 11.62
CA SER A 87 -13.39 3.07 10.45
C SER A 87 -13.80 1.96 9.48
N ASP A 88 -14.51 0.92 9.91
CA ASP A 88 -14.77 -0.32 9.15
C ASP A 88 -13.50 -1.02 8.61
N LEU A 89 -12.31 -0.58 9.04
CA LEU A 89 -11.04 -1.14 8.61
C LEU A 89 -10.53 -2.24 9.53
N ILE A 90 -11.02 -2.30 10.78
CA ILE A 90 -10.42 -3.12 11.83
C ILE A 90 -11.29 -4.34 12.11
N GLY A 91 -10.71 -5.53 11.94
CA GLY A 91 -11.38 -6.80 12.23
C GLY A 91 -11.38 -7.16 13.73
N GLY A 92 -10.39 -6.69 14.49
CA GLY A 92 -10.24 -6.99 15.91
C GLY A 92 -8.80 -6.94 16.40
N VAL A 93 -8.60 -7.26 17.68
CA VAL A 93 -7.31 -7.36 18.34
C VAL A 93 -7.23 -8.64 19.17
N VAL A 94 -6.08 -9.30 19.13
CA VAL A 94 -5.80 -10.53 19.88
C VAL A 94 -4.57 -10.37 20.75
N LEU A 95 -4.53 -11.12 21.85
CA LEU A 95 -3.37 -11.25 22.72
C LEU A 95 -3.01 -12.73 22.84
N THR A 96 -1.79 -13.08 22.43
CA THR A 96 -1.27 -14.45 22.54
C THR A 96 -0.48 -14.67 23.82
N ASP A 97 -0.20 -15.93 24.17
CA ASP A 97 0.89 -16.31 25.09
C ASP A 97 2.26 -16.30 24.37
N SER A 98 3.32 -16.64 25.10
CA SER A 98 4.71 -16.70 24.60
C SER A 98 4.96 -17.82 23.58
N ARG A 99 4.00 -18.74 23.42
CA ARG A 99 4.01 -19.82 22.43
C ARG A 99 3.14 -19.50 21.21
N GLY A 100 2.47 -18.35 21.20
CA GLY A 100 1.62 -17.91 20.09
C GLY A 100 0.19 -18.44 20.15
N VAL A 101 -0.25 -18.98 21.29
CA VAL A 101 -1.63 -19.42 21.48
C VAL A 101 -2.47 -18.22 21.90
N VAL A 102 -3.58 -17.97 21.20
CA VAL A 102 -4.51 -16.87 21.50
C VAL A 102 -5.15 -17.09 22.88
N GLN A 103 -4.95 -16.14 23.79
CA GLN A 103 -5.53 -16.13 25.13
C GLN A 103 -6.74 -15.20 25.20
N PHE A 104 -6.69 -14.07 24.48
CA PHE A 104 -7.78 -13.10 24.41
C PHE A 104 -7.96 -12.63 22.98
N ASN A 105 -9.19 -12.31 22.60
CA ASN A 105 -9.54 -11.79 21.30
C ASN A 105 -10.82 -10.97 21.44
N ALA A 106 -10.70 -9.68 21.15
CA ALA A 106 -11.81 -8.76 21.03
C ALA A 106 -11.98 -8.42 19.55
N ASN A 107 -13.18 -8.51 19.04
CA ASN A 107 -13.49 -8.17 17.65
C ASN A 107 -14.88 -7.58 17.55
N VAL A 108 -15.16 -7.01 16.38
CA VAL A 108 -16.41 -6.28 16.10
C VAL A 108 -17.67 -7.15 16.26
N LEU A 109 -17.55 -8.47 16.14
CA LEU A 109 -18.66 -9.43 16.34
C LEU A 109 -18.74 -9.99 17.76
N GLY A 110 -17.78 -9.69 18.65
CA GLY A 110 -17.73 -10.25 20.01
C GLY A 110 -17.43 -11.75 20.07
N ILE A 111 -16.81 -12.33 19.03
CA ILE A 111 -16.54 -13.78 18.96
C ILE A 111 -15.16 -14.08 19.57
N PRO A 112 -15.04 -14.71 20.75
CA PRO A 112 -13.74 -14.84 21.41
C PRO A 112 -12.72 -15.74 20.69
N ASP A 113 -13.11 -16.78 19.94
CA ASP A 113 -12.21 -17.69 19.16
C ASP A 113 -10.77 -17.84 19.73
N VAL A 114 -10.65 -18.40 20.95
CA VAL A 114 -9.39 -18.56 21.69
C VAL A 114 -8.75 -19.94 21.47
N GLY A 115 -7.49 -20.11 21.90
CA GLY A 115 -6.78 -21.40 21.86
C GLY A 115 -6.16 -21.76 20.50
N LYS A 116 -6.42 -20.97 19.45
CA LYS A 116 -5.77 -21.12 18.15
C LYS A 116 -4.30 -20.68 18.23
N SER A 117 -3.43 -21.41 17.54
CA SER A 117 -2.02 -21.05 17.41
C SER A 117 -1.79 -20.10 16.23
N LEU A 118 -1.02 -19.05 16.50
CA LEU A 118 -0.48 -18.09 15.53
C LEU A 118 1.06 -18.14 15.50
N ALA A 119 1.67 -19.19 16.08
CA ALA A 119 3.11 -19.29 16.24
C ALA A 119 3.90 -19.33 14.92
N ASP A 120 3.26 -19.82 13.86
CA ASP A 120 3.81 -19.92 12.50
C ASP A 120 3.73 -18.60 11.72
N ARG A 121 3.07 -17.58 12.27
CA ARG A 121 2.86 -16.31 11.58
C ARG A 121 4.10 -15.44 11.67
N ASP A 122 4.41 -14.76 10.57
CA ASP A 122 5.58 -13.89 10.42
C ASP A 122 5.63 -12.80 11.50
N TYR A 123 4.50 -12.16 11.80
CA TYR A 123 4.40 -11.15 12.84
C TYR A 123 4.67 -11.70 14.24
N PHE A 124 4.33 -12.97 14.51
CA PHE A 124 4.62 -13.61 15.79
C PHE A 124 6.10 -13.95 15.90
N VAL A 125 6.67 -14.55 14.86
CA VAL A 125 8.11 -14.87 14.78
C VAL A 125 8.94 -13.59 14.91
N TRP A 126 8.53 -12.52 14.21
CA TRP A 126 9.16 -11.21 14.32
C TRP A 126 9.11 -10.67 15.77
N ALA A 127 7.94 -10.70 16.41
CA ALA A 127 7.74 -10.16 17.75
C ALA A 127 8.55 -10.92 18.80
N LYS A 128 8.62 -12.26 18.68
CA LYS A 128 9.40 -13.12 19.58
C LYS A 128 10.91 -12.80 19.55
N ASN A 129 11.40 -12.29 18.42
CA ASN A 129 12.81 -11.93 18.23
C ASN A 129 13.12 -10.48 18.63
N GLN A 130 12.14 -9.71 19.11
CA GLN A 130 12.38 -8.35 19.58
C GLN A 130 12.90 -8.34 21.02
N THR A 131 13.64 -7.29 21.35
CA THR A 131 14.13 -7.00 22.72
C THR A 131 13.43 -5.80 23.36
N GLN A 132 12.64 -5.06 22.57
CA GLN A 132 11.97 -3.83 22.98
C GLN A 132 10.50 -3.82 22.51
N ALA A 133 9.68 -3.06 23.22
CA ALA A 133 8.22 -3.09 23.08
C ALA A 133 7.62 -1.88 22.32
N GLU A 134 8.47 -1.01 21.76
CA GLU A 134 8.05 0.27 21.18
C GLU A 134 7.86 0.22 19.67
N ARG A 135 8.47 -0.76 19.01
CA ARG A 135 8.33 -0.93 17.56
C ARG A 135 7.13 -1.81 17.28
N TYR A 136 6.27 -1.39 16.37
CA TYR A 136 5.24 -2.24 15.78
C TYR A 136 5.70 -2.78 14.43
N PHE A 137 5.17 -3.93 14.07
CA PHE A 137 5.36 -4.58 12.77
C PHE A 137 4.06 -4.60 12.00
N VAL A 138 4.14 -4.31 10.71
CA VAL A 138 3.02 -4.48 9.77
C VAL A 138 3.31 -5.71 8.93
N SER A 139 2.44 -6.72 8.96
CA SER A 139 2.64 -7.96 8.21
C SER A 139 2.39 -7.74 6.72
N ARG A 140 2.85 -8.71 5.92
CA ARG A 140 2.26 -8.90 4.58
C ARG A 140 0.79 -9.32 4.72
N PRO A 141 -0.05 -9.16 3.68
CA PRO A 141 -1.39 -9.71 3.69
C PRO A 141 -1.40 -11.21 3.95
N VAL A 142 -2.31 -11.63 4.81
CA VAL A 142 -2.54 -13.03 5.16
C VAL A 142 -4.04 -13.28 5.28
N VAL A 143 -4.47 -14.52 5.03
CA VAL A 143 -5.84 -14.93 5.34
C VAL A 143 -5.99 -15.07 6.85
N SER A 144 -6.95 -14.36 7.44
CA SER A 144 -7.25 -14.41 8.87
C SER A 144 -7.75 -15.80 9.27
N ARG A 145 -7.34 -16.24 10.46
CA ARG A 145 -7.82 -17.50 11.08
C ARG A 145 -8.88 -17.29 12.14
N LEU A 146 -9.17 -16.04 12.53
CA LEU A 146 -9.83 -15.71 13.79
C LEU A 146 -10.95 -14.69 13.64
N GLY A 147 -11.93 -14.81 14.53
CA GLY A 147 -12.91 -13.75 14.82
C GLY A 147 -13.70 -13.27 13.61
N ALA A 148 -13.99 -11.97 13.61
CA ALA A 148 -14.83 -11.31 12.61
C ALA A 148 -14.25 -11.28 11.19
N SER A 149 -12.93 -11.35 11.05
CA SER A 149 -12.25 -11.31 9.75
C SER A 149 -11.89 -12.69 9.20
N LYS A 150 -12.32 -13.78 9.85
CA LYS A 150 -11.92 -15.15 9.49
C LYS A 150 -12.21 -15.46 8.02
N GLY A 151 -11.19 -15.93 7.32
CA GLY A 151 -11.27 -16.21 5.88
C GLY A 151 -11.03 -15.00 4.98
N GLU A 152 -10.96 -13.79 5.54
CA GLU A 152 -10.65 -12.57 4.78
C GLU A 152 -9.15 -12.31 4.72
N ALA A 153 -8.72 -11.60 3.67
CA ALA A 153 -7.37 -11.06 3.58
C ALA A 153 -7.21 -9.87 4.53
N ILE A 154 -6.23 -9.96 5.43
CA ILE A 154 -5.93 -8.95 6.43
C ILE A 154 -4.45 -8.59 6.41
N VAL A 155 -4.14 -7.36 6.82
CA VAL A 155 -2.82 -6.93 7.25
C VAL A 155 -2.82 -6.90 8.78
N VAL A 156 -1.79 -7.45 9.41
CA VAL A 156 -1.70 -7.49 10.87
C VAL A 156 -0.70 -6.45 11.35
N VAL A 157 -1.11 -5.61 12.29
CA VAL A 157 -0.19 -4.78 13.07
C VAL A 157 0.08 -5.46 14.40
N ALA A 158 1.35 -5.72 14.72
CA ALA A 158 1.75 -6.51 15.87
C ALA A 158 2.79 -5.80 16.73
N LEU A 159 2.67 -5.97 18.05
CA LEU A 159 3.67 -5.56 19.03
C LEU A 159 4.00 -6.70 19.99
N PRO A 160 5.28 -6.90 20.34
CA PRO A 160 5.67 -7.81 21.40
C PRO A 160 5.23 -7.28 22.77
N VAL A 161 4.78 -8.18 23.63
CA VAL A 161 4.47 -7.88 25.04
C VAL A 161 5.54 -8.51 25.90
N PHE A 162 6.09 -7.72 26.82
CA PHE A 162 7.04 -8.19 27.82
C PHE A 162 6.46 -8.06 29.21
N GLN A 163 6.70 -9.07 30.04
CA GLN A 163 6.40 -9.08 31.45
C GLN A 163 7.72 -9.28 32.20
N ASN A 164 8.09 -8.31 33.04
CA ASN A 164 9.37 -8.31 33.77
C ASN A 164 10.59 -8.56 32.86
N GLY A 165 10.61 -7.90 31.68
CA GLY A 165 11.69 -8.05 30.70
C GLY A 165 11.67 -9.33 29.87
N THR A 166 10.75 -10.26 30.14
CA THR A 166 10.62 -11.53 29.39
C THR A 166 9.48 -11.45 28.39
N PHE A 167 9.70 -11.95 27.17
CA PHE A 167 8.66 -12.04 26.16
C PHE A 167 7.48 -12.88 26.66
N SER A 168 6.31 -12.25 26.76
CA SER A 168 5.08 -12.85 27.28
C SER A 168 4.08 -13.17 26.17
N GLY A 169 4.25 -12.65 24.96
CA GLY A 169 3.38 -12.91 23.82
C GLY A 169 3.27 -11.71 22.90
N VAL A 170 2.20 -11.65 22.11
CA VAL A 170 2.00 -10.62 21.07
C VAL A 170 0.61 -10.04 21.19
N VAL A 171 0.51 -8.71 21.15
CA VAL A 171 -0.74 -8.03 20.80
C VAL A 171 -0.74 -7.83 19.30
N ALA A 172 -1.77 -8.34 18.62
CA ALA A 172 -1.89 -8.24 17.17
C ALA A 172 -3.29 -7.78 16.78
N ALA A 173 -3.38 -6.73 15.97
CA ALA A 173 -4.66 -6.21 15.48
C ALA A 173 -4.74 -6.37 13.96
N SER A 174 -5.92 -6.77 13.47
CA SER A 174 -6.16 -7.02 12.05
C SER A 174 -6.78 -5.80 11.37
N VAL A 175 -6.18 -5.37 10.27
CA VAL A 175 -6.73 -4.42 9.30
C VAL A 175 -7.25 -5.21 8.10
N ILE A 176 -8.54 -5.10 7.78
CA ILE A 176 -9.17 -5.78 6.66
C ILE A 176 -8.71 -5.13 5.37
N LEU A 177 -8.14 -5.94 4.46
CA LEU A 177 -7.45 -5.42 3.28
C LEU A 177 -8.42 -4.79 2.28
N ALA A 178 -9.57 -5.41 2.01
CA ALA A 178 -10.53 -4.93 1.03
C ALA A 178 -11.06 -3.51 1.33
N PRO A 179 -11.60 -3.18 2.52
CA PRO A 179 -12.03 -1.82 2.82
C PRO A 179 -10.86 -0.84 2.91
N LEU A 180 -9.66 -1.29 3.30
CA LEU A 180 -8.45 -0.46 3.30
C LEU A 180 -8.08 -0.03 1.88
N THR A 181 -7.98 -0.98 0.95
CA THR A 181 -7.65 -0.68 -0.45
C THR A 181 -8.76 0.11 -1.11
N ASN A 182 -10.02 -0.14 -0.76
CA ASN A 182 -11.14 0.64 -1.26
C ASN A 182 -11.09 2.10 -0.78
N ARG A 183 -10.66 2.36 0.45
CA ARG A 183 -10.57 3.72 0.99
C ARG A 183 -9.42 4.51 0.39
N TYR A 184 -8.24 3.90 0.28
CA TYR A 184 -7.01 4.63 -0.06
C TYR A 184 -6.60 4.48 -1.53
N LEU A 185 -6.86 3.33 -2.16
CA LEU A 185 -6.34 3.06 -3.50
C LEU A 185 -7.33 3.36 -4.62
N GLU A 186 -8.63 3.22 -4.38
CA GLU A 186 -9.68 3.54 -5.36
C GLU A 186 -9.68 5.02 -5.76
N LEU A 187 -9.27 5.91 -4.87
CA LEU A 187 -9.22 7.35 -5.12
C LEU A 187 -8.11 7.76 -6.11
N MET A 188 -7.19 6.85 -6.43
CA MET A 188 -6.14 7.09 -7.44
C MET A 188 -6.64 6.89 -8.88
N LYS A 189 -7.89 6.45 -9.06
CA LYS A 189 -8.48 6.20 -10.38
C LYS A 189 -8.72 7.50 -11.11
N ILE A 190 -8.02 7.68 -12.23
CA ILE A 190 -8.26 8.80 -13.14
C ILE A 190 -9.29 8.39 -14.21
N SER A 191 -9.25 7.13 -14.65
CA SER A 191 -10.23 6.55 -15.58
C SER A 191 -10.59 5.10 -15.21
N SER A 192 -11.52 4.51 -15.97
CA SER A 192 -11.82 3.07 -15.90
C SER A 192 -10.64 2.20 -16.31
N LEU A 193 -9.65 2.75 -17.02
CA LEU A 193 -8.47 2.02 -17.51
C LEU A 193 -7.22 2.26 -16.66
N THR A 194 -7.31 3.12 -15.63
CA THR A 194 -6.27 3.27 -14.61
C THR A 194 -6.21 2.01 -13.77
N GLU A 195 -5.07 1.34 -13.83
CA GLU A 195 -4.70 0.19 -13.02
C GLU A 195 -3.95 0.67 -11.78
N VAL A 196 -4.23 0.04 -10.65
CA VAL A 196 -3.58 0.32 -9.38
C VAL A 196 -3.15 -0.99 -8.76
N TYR A 197 -1.88 -1.04 -8.36
CA TYR A 197 -1.27 -2.20 -7.74
C TYR A 197 -0.64 -1.81 -6.40
N LEU A 198 -0.82 -2.68 -5.40
CA LEU A 198 -0.02 -2.67 -4.18
C LEU A 198 0.82 -3.94 -4.17
N ILE A 199 2.13 -3.80 -4.01
CA ILE A 199 3.06 -4.93 -4.05
C ILE A 199 4.11 -4.85 -2.95
N ASP A 200 4.75 -5.99 -2.69
CA ASP A 200 5.98 -6.04 -1.88
C ASP A 200 7.24 -5.86 -2.72
N GLN A 201 8.39 -5.77 -2.03
CA GLN A 201 9.70 -5.64 -2.68
C GLN A 201 10.11 -6.82 -3.56
N LYS A 202 9.43 -7.97 -3.45
CA LYS A 202 9.66 -9.15 -4.29
C LYS A 202 8.76 -9.13 -5.53
N GLY A 203 7.85 -8.16 -5.63
CA GLY A 203 6.87 -8.06 -6.69
C GLY A 203 5.65 -8.95 -6.49
N ASN A 204 5.39 -9.42 -5.26
CA ASN A 204 4.15 -10.14 -4.98
C ASN A 204 3.00 -9.13 -4.90
N LEU A 205 1.93 -9.42 -5.63
CA LEU A 205 0.70 -8.64 -5.65
C LEU A 205 -0.07 -8.83 -4.35
N TRP A 206 -0.38 -7.71 -3.70
CA TRP A 206 -1.25 -7.66 -2.52
C TRP A 206 -2.60 -7.06 -2.85
N TYR A 207 -2.64 -6.20 -3.85
CA TYR A 207 -3.86 -5.67 -4.42
C TYR A 207 -3.68 -5.49 -5.92
N SER A 208 -4.69 -5.90 -6.68
CA SER A 208 -4.90 -5.46 -8.04
C SER A 208 -6.38 -5.13 -8.20
N ARG A 209 -6.67 -4.00 -8.83
CA ARG A 209 -8.03 -3.53 -9.09
C ARG A 209 -8.87 -4.56 -9.87
N ASP A 210 -8.29 -5.09 -10.94
CA ASP A 210 -9.07 -5.83 -11.95
C ASP A 210 -9.15 -7.33 -11.64
N ASP A 211 -8.38 -7.80 -10.67
CA ASP A 211 -8.46 -9.18 -10.20
C ASP A 211 -8.04 -9.32 -8.73
N THR A 212 -9.04 -9.37 -7.84
CA THR A 212 -8.82 -9.64 -6.42
C THR A 212 -8.37 -11.08 -6.13
N LYS A 213 -8.41 -12.00 -7.11
CA LYS A 213 -7.90 -13.38 -6.97
C LYS A 213 -6.38 -13.46 -7.21
N THR A 214 -5.72 -12.36 -7.58
CA THR A 214 -4.27 -12.32 -7.82
C THR A 214 -3.44 -11.98 -6.58
N VAL A 215 -4.03 -11.97 -5.37
CA VAL A 215 -3.25 -11.80 -4.14
C VAL A 215 -2.24 -12.95 -4.01
N GLY A 216 -0.94 -12.62 -4.08
CA GLY A 216 0.18 -13.54 -4.13
C GLY A 216 0.73 -13.84 -5.53
N ALA A 217 0.06 -13.37 -6.60
CA ALA A 217 0.59 -13.46 -7.96
C ALA A 217 1.72 -12.47 -8.21
N SER A 218 2.39 -12.58 -9.35
CA SER A 218 3.56 -11.77 -9.66
C SER A 218 3.24 -10.54 -10.50
N ILE A 219 3.72 -9.36 -10.09
CA ILE A 219 3.61 -8.12 -10.88
C ILE A 219 4.29 -8.22 -12.25
N PHE A 220 5.28 -9.11 -12.40
CA PHE A 220 6.01 -9.31 -13.65
C PHE A 220 5.10 -9.82 -14.78
N GLU A 221 3.99 -10.47 -14.46
CA GLU A 221 2.97 -10.86 -15.45
C GLU A 221 2.24 -9.66 -16.04
N SER A 222 2.06 -8.59 -15.26
CA SER A 222 1.41 -7.35 -15.69
C SER A 222 2.38 -6.42 -16.44
N PHE A 223 3.69 -6.53 -16.18
CA PHE A 223 4.73 -5.66 -16.76
C PHE A 223 5.93 -6.45 -17.29
N PRO A 224 5.74 -7.39 -18.24
CA PRO A 224 6.78 -8.35 -18.63
C PRO A 224 7.99 -7.70 -19.32
N LYS A 225 7.84 -6.51 -19.89
CA LYS A 225 8.86 -5.82 -20.69
C LYS A 225 9.58 -4.69 -19.96
N TYR A 226 9.22 -4.42 -18.69
CA TYR A 226 9.84 -3.35 -17.91
C TYR A 226 10.77 -3.96 -16.84
N PRO A 227 12.00 -3.41 -16.64
CA PRO A 227 12.92 -3.88 -15.61
C PRO A 227 12.43 -3.42 -14.22
N LEU A 228 11.32 -4.01 -13.75
CA LEU A 228 10.69 -3.70 -12.47
C LEU A 228 11.63 -3.91 -11.29
N GLN A 229 12.74 -4.66 -11.43
CA GLN A 229 13.75 -4.82 -10.38
C GLN A 229 14.31 -3.48 -9.88
N THR A 230 14.45 -2.48 -10.76
CA THR A 230 14.89 -1.13 -10.37
C THR A 230 13.82 -0.42 -9.54
N VAL A 231 12.54 -0.62 -9.89
CA VAL A 231 11.39 -0.02 -9.22
C VAL A 231 11.09 -0.67 -7.87
N LEU A 232 11.20 -2.00 -7.79
CA LEU A 232 10.99 -2.77 -6.55
C LEU A 232 11.97 -2.41 -5.43
N ASN A 233 13.18 -1.99 -5.81
CA ASN A 233 14.22 -1.55 -4.89
C ASN A 233 14.30 -0.02 -4.72
N ALA A 234 13.40 0.72 -5.38
CA ALA A 234 13.42 2.17 -5.33
C ALA A 234 13.05 2.66 -3.92
N LYS A 235 13.86 3.56 -3.38
CA LYS A 235 13.60 4.27 -2.11
C LYS A 235 12.88 5.60 -2.32
N GLU A 236 12.93 6.10 -3.54
CA GLU A 236 12.29 7.32 -3.98
C GLU A 236 11.17 6.96 -4.94
N GLU A 237 10.17 7.82 -5.02
CA GLU A 237 9.12 7.71 -6.02
C GLU A 237 9.64 8.01 -7.44
N GLY A 238 8.90 7.58 -8.45
CA GLY A 238 9.32 7.81 -9.83
C GLY A 238 8.26 7.45 -10.85
N LYS A 239 8.71 7.41 -12.11
CA LYS A 239 7.86 7.32 -13.29
C LYS A 239 8.50 6.42 -14.33
N PHE A 240 7.68 5.68 -15.06
CA PHE A 240 8.13 4.93 -16.21
C PHE A 240 7.05 4.78 -17.27
N VAL A 241 7.49 4.36 -18.46
CA VAL A 241 6.61 4.02 -19.57
C VAL A 241 6.70 2.53 -19.79
N THR A 242 5.56 1.88 -19.96
CA THR A 242 5.50 0.47 -20.34
C THR A 242 4.55 0.29 -21.51
N VAL A 243 4.63 -0.88 -22.15
CA VAL A 243 3.66 -1.31 -23.16
C VAL A 243 2.88 -2.46 -22.56
N ASP A 244 1.58 -2.25 -22.36
CA ASP A 244 0.69 -3.37 -22.09
C ASP A 244 0.50 -4.14 -23.39
N THR A 245 0.60 -5.46 -23.31
CA THR A 245 0.41 -6.38 -24.44
C THR A 245 -0.84 -7.25 -24.27
N ARG A 246 -1.48 -7.21 -23.10
CA ARG A 246 -2.66 -8.01 -22.75
C ARG A 246 -3.93 -7.55 -23.47
N ILE A 247 -4.05 -6.24 -23.73
CA ILE A 247 -5.22 -5.61 -24.37
C ILE A 247 -4.82 -5.00 -25.74
N GLY A 248 -3.83 -5.61 -26.41
CA GLY A 248 -3.13 -5.03 -27.56
C GLY A 248 -2.04 -4.03 -27.15
N PRO A 249 -1.09 -3.67 -28.05
CA PRO A 249 0.05 -2.82 -27.72
C PRO A 249 -0.42 -1.40 -27.36
N ALA A 250 -0.61 -1.16 -26.06
CA ALA A 250 -1.03 0.13 -25.53
C ALA A 250 0.09 0.71 -24.66
N VAL A 251 0.58 1.90 -25.04
CA VAL A 251 1.53 2.64 -24.21
C VAL A 251 0.83 3.09 -22.93
N ARG A 252 1.38 2.69 -21.79
CA ARG A 252 0.94 3.10 -20.47
C ARG A 252 2.01 3.96 -19.80
N PHE A 253 1.56 5.04 -19.19
CA PHE A 253 2.36 5.78 -18.22
C PHE A 253 2.12 5.19 -16.84
N ALA A 254 3.20 4.96 -16.11
CA ALA A 254 3.15 4.45 -14.76
C ALA A 254 3.92 5.36 -13.80
N ALA A 255 3.34 5.60 -12.64
CA ALA A 255 3.99 6.21 -11.49
C ALA A 255 4.11 5.17 -10.38
N TYR A 256 5.19 5.25 -9.61
CA TYR A 256 5.38 4.39 -8.45
C TYR A 256 5.78 5.21 -7.22
N VAL A 257 5.27 4.79 -6.06
CA VAL A 257 5.53 5.44 -4.78
C VAL A 257 5.84 4.38 -3.72
N PRO A 258 7.07 4.36 -3.17
CA PRO A 258 7.42 3.46 -2.09
C PRO A 258 6.75 3.90 -0.79
N ILE A 259 6.28 2.93 -0.02
CA ILE A 259 5.66 3.10 1.30
C ILE A 259 6.53 2.38 2.31
N GLN A 260 7.08 3.14 3.27
CA GLN A 260 7.93 2.60 4.32
C GLN A 260 7.11 2.43 5.60
N LEU A 261 6.83 1.20 5.97
CA LEU A 261 6.06 0.85 7.18
C LEU A 261 6.94 0.03 8.12
N ASN A 262 7.66 0.75 9.00
CA ASN A 262 8.40 0.25 10.16
C ASN A 262 9.09 -1.14 10.02
N GLY A 263 9.72 -1.43 8.87
CA GLY A 263 10.41 -2.70 8.60
C GLY A 263 9.89 -3.47 7.39
N GLN A 264 8.82 -2.98 6.76
CA GLN A 264 8.35 -3.41 5.45
C GLN A 264 8.40 -2.25 4.46
N ASN A 265 8.77 -2.54 3.23
CA ASN A 265 8.64 -1.59 2.12
C ASN A 265 7.60 -2.13 1.16
N TRP A 266 6.54 -1.36 1.00
CA TRP A 266 5.49 -1.63 0.03
C TRP A 266 5.69 -0.68 -1.14
N LEU A 267 5.06 -0.98 -2.26
CA LEU A 267 5.12 -0.13 -3.43
C LEU A 267 3.72 -0.02 -4.03
N ILE A 268 3.26 1.22 -4.20
CA ILE A 268 2.08 1.50 -5.04
C ILE A 268 2.57 1.75 -6.45
N ILE A 269 1.92 1.12 -7.43
CA ILE A 269 2.08 1.42 -8.85
C ILE A 269 0.71 1.85 -9.39
N VAL A 270 0.66 3.01 -10.03
CA VAL A 270 -0.52 3.50 -10.76
C VAL A 270 -0.14 3.58 -12.23
N ALA A 271 -0.94 2.98 -13.10
CA ALA A 271 -0.68 2.97 -14.54
C ALA A 271 -1.93 3.31 -15.34
N SER A 272 -1.87 4.30 -16.23
CA SER A 272 -2.97 4.63 -17.14
C SER A 272 -2.55 4.65 -18.62
N PRO A 273 -3.47 4.38 -19.55
CA PRO A 273 -3.21 4.51 -20.99
C PRO A 273 -2.90 5.96 -21.37
N LEU A 274 -1.98 6.12 -22.33
CA LEU A 274 -1.58 7.42 -22.89
C LEU A 274 -2.77 8.30 -23.35
N ARG A 275 -3.82 7.69 -23.89
CA ARG A 275 -5.01 8.39 -24.40
C ARG A 275 -5.85 9.08 -23.32
N ASP A 276 -6.04 8.44 -22.17
CA ASP A 276 -6.89 8.94 -21.08
C ASP A 276 -6.22 10.12 -20.38
N VAL A 277 -4.91 10.02 -20.34
CA VAL A 277 -3.99 11.00 -19.85
C VAL A 277 -4.09 12.33 -20.64
N PHE A 278 -4.41 12.29 -21.94
CA PHE A 278 -4.57 13.48 -22.79
C PHE A 278 -6.02 13.92 -23.02
N SER A 279 -7.00 13.00 -23.05
CA SER A 279 -8.41 13.32 -23.34
C SER A 279 -9.06 14.21 -22.28
N PHE A 280 -8.67 14.08 -21.01
CA PHE A 280 -9.19 14.90 -19.91
C PHE A 280 -8.78 16.39 -20.02
N TRP A 281 -7.73 16.73 -20.76
CA TRP A 281 -7.27 18.12 -20.93
C TRP A 281 -7.95 18.85 -22.08
N GLY A 282 -8.46 18.12 -23.08
CA GLY A 282 -9.23 18.70 -24.18
C GLY A 282 -10.61 19.23 -23.75
N GLN A 283 -11.20 18.67 -22.68
CA GLN A 283 -12.51 19.11 -22.18
C GLN A 283 -12.42 20.36 -21.27
N ASN A 284 -11.35 20.50 -20.48
CA ASN A 284 -11.17 21.66 -19.59
C ASN A 284 -10.63 22.92 -20.29
N THR A 285 -10.21 22.82 -21.56
CA THR A 285 -9.82 23.97 -22.39
C THR A 285 -10.97 24.54 -23.22
N LEU A 286 -12.11 23.84 -23.29
CA LEU A 286 -13.33 24.29 -23.97
C LEU A 286 -14.38 24.90 -23.02
N LEU A 287 -14.07 25.01 -21.72
CA LEU A 287 -14.90 25.66 -20.70
C LEU A 287 -14.25 26.93 -20.12
N LYS A 288 -13.53 27.68 -20.95
CA LYS A 288 -13.15 29.07 -20.69
C LYS A 288 -13.48 29.94 -21.88
#